data_AF-A0A1A2HCC2-F1
#
_entry.id   AF-A0A1A2HCC2-F1
#
_cell.length_a   1.000
_cell.length_b   1.000
_cell.length_c   1.000
_cell.angle_alpha   90.00
_cell.angle_beta   90.00
_cell.angle_gamma   90.00
#
_symmetry.space_group_name_H-M   'P 1'
#
loop_
_entity.id
_entity.type
_entity.pdbx_description
1 polymer ?
#
loop_
_entity_poly.entity_id
_entity_poly.type
_entity_poly.pdbx_seq_one_letter_code
_entity_poly.pdbx_strand_id
1 'polypeptide(L)'
;EGMPMDTVSPVGAKETEDEDDELTDITARGAAIAASARLVNAVQVGLCVGASAVLPVAVWGVLAPGRRWAWLALVVAGLVVGIFITQGRGFAAKYQAVALVCGACAAVCAGVVKYALAGPRSLENGLIWPVALVVAFAALGLAAALLVPATRFRPLIRLTVEWLEVLAMIVLLPAAAALGGLFTWLRH
;
A
#
# COMPACT_ATOMS: atom_id res chain seq x y z
N GLU A 1 -42.29 -55.18 2.70
CA GLU A 1 -41.78 -54.04 1.91
C GLU A 1 -41.03 -53.14 2.89
N GLY A 2 -39.73 -52.90 2.86
CA GLY A 2 -38.74 -52.90 1.79
C GLY A 2 -37.85 -51.69 2.07
N MET A 3 -37.10 -51.71 3.19
CA MET A 3 -36.20 -50.60 3.54
C MET A 3 -35.06 -50.53 2.49
N PRO A 4 -34.65 -49.32 2.06
CA PRO A 4 -33.65 -49.17 1.01
C PRO A 4 -32.32 -49.79 1.44
N MET A 5 -31.79 -50.66 0.58
CA MET A 5 -30.45 -51.24 0.71
C MET A 5 -29.40 -50.12 0.80
N ASP A 6 -28.66 -50.12 1.90
CA ASP A 6 -27.51 -49.26 2.12
C ASP A 6 -26.40 -49.69 1.15
N THR A 7 -26.25 -48.96 0.05
CA THR A 7 -25.29 -49.26 -1.03
C THR A 7 -23.87 -48.77 -0.75
N VAL A 8 -23.52 -48.52 0.51
CA VAL A 8 -22.12 -48.26 0.88
C VAL A 8 -21.46 -49.61 1.16
N SER A 9 -20.98 -50.25 0.09
CA SER A 9 -20.09 -51.41 0.21
C SER A 9 -18.84 -50.98 1.00
N PRO A 10 -18.45 -51.69 2.08
CA PRO A 10 -17.19 -51.40 2.74
C PRO A 10 -16.07 -51.64 1.74
N VAL A 11 -15.23 -50.63 1.54
CA VAL A 11 -14.00 -50.75 0.76
C VAL A 11 -13.17 -51.82 1.45
N GLY A 12 -13.02 -52.97 0.80
CA GLY A 12 -12.30 -54.11 1.34
C GLY A 12 -10.86 -53.72 1.64
N ALA A 13 -10.42 -54.00 2.87
CA ALA A 13 -9.00 -54.05 3.20
C ALA A 13 -8.34 -55.11 2.32
N LYS A 14 -7.75 -54.67 1.21
CA LYS A 14 -6.73 -55.43 0.49
C LYS A 14 -5.48 -54.58 0.46
N GLU A 15 -4.61 -54.89 1.42
CA GLU A 15 -3.18 -54.68 1.34
C GLU A 15 -2.68 -55.36 0.07
N THR A 16 -2.32 -54.56 -0.91
CA THR A 16 -1.26 -54.84 -1.88
C THR A 16 -0.65 -53.49 -2.20
N GLU A 17 0.49 -53.24 -1.55
CA GLU A 17 1.47 -52.27 -2.01
C GLU A 17 1.80 -52.60 -3.47
N ASP A 18 1.51 -51.68 -4.38
CA ASP A 18 2.31 -51.48 -5.58
C ASP A 18 2.07 -50.04 -6.06
N GLU A 19 3.20 -49.36 -6.21
CA GLU A 19 3.45 -48.00 -6.65
C GLU A 19 2.60 -47.66 -7.89
N ASP A 20 1.77 -46.61 -7.80
CA ASP A 20 1.27 -45.78 -8.93
C ASP A 20 -0.01 -44.96 -8.59
N ASP A 21 -0.36 -44.78 -7.31
CA ASP A 21 -1.37 -43.79 -6.90
C ASP A 21 -0.76 -42.38 -6.73
N GLU A 22 0.10 -41.99 -7.68
CA GLU A 22 0.55 -40.62 -7.91
C GLU A 22 -0.51 -39.83 -8.73
N LEU A 23 -1.79 -40.17 -8.57
CA LEU A 23 -2.91 -39.43 -9.15
C LEU A 23 -3.55 -38.52 -8.10
N THR A 24 -2.85 -37.43 -7.82
CA THR A 24 -3.46 -36.13 -7.49
C THR A 24 -4.50 -36.12 -6.36
N ASP A 25 -4.04 -36.31 -5.12
CA ASP A 25 -4.71 -35.71 -3.95
C ASP A 25 -4.59 -34.17 -4.07
N ILE A 26 -5.51 -33.56 -4.82
CA ILE A 26 -5.61 -32.12 -5.08
C ILE A 26 -6.00 -31.31 -3.84
N THR A 27 -6.32 -31.96 -2.73
CA THR A 27 -6.45 -31.31 -1.44
C THR A 27 -5.06 -31.12 -0.84
N ALA A 28 -4.43 -29.98 -1.14
CA ALA A 28 -3.20 -29.56 -0.50
C ALA A 28 -3.32 -29.77 1.02
N ARG A 29 -2.56 -30.72 1.59
CA ARG A 29 -2.56 -31.00 3.03
C ARG A 29 -2.39 -29.68 3.78
N GLY A 30 -3.15 -29.46 4.85
CA GLY A 30 -3.15 -28.18 5.58
C GLY A 30 -1.76 -27.64 5.95
N ALA A 31 -0.76 -28.52 6.11
CA ALA A 31 0.64 -28.16 6.29
C ALA A 31 1.27 -27.44 5.07
N ALA A 32 0.99 -27.90 3.84
CA ALA A 32 1.46 -27.28 2.60
C ALA A 32 0.78 -25.92 2.38
N ILE A 33 -0.53 -25.82 2.63
CA ILE A 33 -1.26 -24.54 2.57
C ILE A 33 -0.69 -23.55 3.60
N ALA A 34 -0.44 -24.01 4.83
CA ALA A 34 0.14 -23.18 5.88
C ALA A 34 1.58 -22.73 5.56
N ALA A 35 2.39 -23.59 4.93
CA ALA A 35 3.72 -23.24 4.47
C ALA A 35 3.67 -22.18 3.35
N SER A 36 2.82 -22.38 2.34
CA SER A 36 2.63 -21.40 1.25
C SER A 36 2.10 -20.07 1.75
N ALA A 37 1.14 -20.08 2.69
CA ALA A 37 0.59 -18.85 3.29
C ALA A 37 1.67 -18.05 4.04
N ARG A 38 2.56 -18.71 4.79
CA ARG A 38 3.69 -18.05 5.47
C ARG A 38 4.66 -17.42 4.47
N LEU A 39 4.96 -18.12 3.38
CA LEU A 39 5.87 -17.62 2.33
C LEU A 39 5.28 -16.40 1.63
N VAL A 40 4.02 -16.45 1.21
CA VAL A 40 3.33 -15.32 0.58
C VAL A 40 3.30 -14.11 1.51
N ASN A 41 2.99 -14.32 2.79
CA ASN A 41 3.00 -13.24 3.79
C ASN A 41 4.40 -12.61 3.93
N ALA A 42 5.46 -13.42 3.95
CA ALA A 42 6.84 -12.93 4.02
C ALA A 42 7.23 -12.11 2.79
N VAL A 43 6.88 -12.57 1.58
CA VAL A 43 7.10 -11.84 0.32
C VAL A 43 6.36 -10.51 0.33
N GLN A 44 5.11 -10.49 0.77
CA GLN A 44 4.30 -9.28 0.84
C GLN A 44 4.84 -8.27 1.86
N VAL A 45 5.35 -8.73 3.01
CA VAL A 45 6.08 -7.88 3.96
C VAL A 45 7.32 -7.30 3.30
N GLY A 46 8.13 -8.12 2.63
CA GLY A 46 9.32 -7.69 1.91
C GLY A 46 9.02 -6.61 0.87
N LEU A 47 7.96 -6.81 0.08
CA LEU A 47 7.51 -5.83 -0.91
C LEU A 47 7.07 -4.50 -0.25
N CYS A 48 6.31 -4.56 0.84
CA CYS A 48 5.87 -3.36 1.56
C CYS A 48 7.08 -2.59 2.12
N VAL A 49 8.05 -3.28 2.73
CA VAL A 49 9.27 -2.67 3.27
C VAL A 49 10.12 -2.06 2.15
N GLY A 50 10.33 -2.80 1.05
CA GLY A 50 11.07 -2.33 -0.11
C GLY A 50 10.43 -1.08 -0.73
N ALA A 51 9.12 -1.11 -0.99
CA ALA A 51 8.38 0.04 -1.51
C ALA A 51 8.47 1.25 -0.57
N SER A 52 8.39 1.01 0.75
CA SER A 52 8.50 2.06 1.78
C SER A 52 9.88 2.71 1.81
N ALA A 53 10.95 1.94 1.57
CA ALA A 53 12.32 2.46 1.52
C ALA A 53 12.58 3.26 0.23
N VAL A 54 11.98 2.87 -0.89
CA VAL A 54 12.12 3.57 -2.18
C VAL A 54 11.35 4.89 -2.19
N LEU A 55 10.21 4.97 -1.51
CA LEU A 55 9.31 6.12 -1.59
C LEU A 55 9.97 7.47 -1.23
N PRO A 56 10.75 7.62 -0.13
CA PRO A 56 11.42 8.89 0.18
C PRO A 56 12.41 9.32 -0.90
N VAL A 57 13.15 8.38 -1.48
CA VAL A 57 14.11 8.63 -2.57
C VAL A 57 13.37 9.09 -3.82
N ALA A 58 12.26 8.45 -4.16
CA ALA A 58 11.41 8.84 -5.29
C ALA A 58 10.80 10.23 -5.11
N VAL A 59 10.26 10.53 -3.93
CA VAL A 59 9.72 11.87 -3.60
C VAL A 59 10.82 12.92 -3.69
N TRP A 60 12.01 12.63 -3.16
CA TRP A 60 13.16 13.51 -3.32
C TRP A 60 13.49 13.74 -4.80
N GLY A 61 13.50 12.72 -5.65
CA GLY A 61 13.77 12.86 -7.08
C GLY A 61 12.72 13.70 -7.82
N VAL A 62 11.44 13.45 -7.56
CA VAL A 62 10.30 14.06 -8.27
C VAL A 62 10.12 15.53 -7.92
N LEU A 63 10.28 15.90 -6.66
CA LEU A 63 10.06 17.27 -6.22
C LEU A 63 11.13 18.20 -6.82
N ALA A 64 10.74 19.16 -7.64
CA ALA A 64 11.65 20.09 -8.29
C ALA A 64 11.34 21.54 -7.84
N PRO A 65 11.87 21.99 -6.69
CA PRO A 65 11.59 23.32 -6.17
C PRO A 65 12.01 24.41 -7.17
N GLY A 66 11.19 25.45 -7.32
CA GLY A 66 11.46 26.58 -8.22
C GLY A 66 11.13 26.34 -9.71
N ARG A 67 10.70 25.13 -10.09
CA ARG A 67 10.32 24.82 -11.48
C ARG A 67 8.85 25.14 -11.73
N ARG A 68 8.49 25.56 -12.95
CA ARG A 68 7.09 25.90 -13.33
C ARG A 68 6.05 24.78 -13.07
N TRP A 69 6.47 23.52 -13.05
CA TRP A 69 5.62 22.35 -12.78
C TRP A 69 5.77 21.80 -11.34
N ALA A 70 6.36 22.58 -10.42
CA ALA A 70 6.59 22.16 -9.03
C ALA A 70 5.29 21.80 -8.29
N TRP A 71 4.20 22.53 -8.57
CA TRP A 71 2.88 22.23 -8.01
C TRP A 71 2.38 20.84 -8.45
N LEU A 72 2.63 20.45 -9.70
CA LEU A 72 2.19 19.16 -10.23
C LEU A 72 3.05 18.01 -9.67
N ALA A 73 4.35 18.27 -9.44
CA ALA A 73 5.23 17.35 -8.70
C ALA A 73 4.78 17.15 -7.24
N LEU A 74 4.31 18.22 -6.57
CA LEU A 74 3.72 18.14 -5.24
C LEU A 74 2.43 17.32 -5.23
N VAL A 75 1.56 17.50 -6.23
CA VAL A 75 0.33 16.71 -6.37
C VAL A 75 0.66 15.22 -6.54
N VAL A 76 1.59 14.87 -7.43
CA VAL A 76 1.99 13.47 -7.64
C VAL A 76 2.61 12.87 -6.37
N ALA A 77 3.54 13.58 -5.72
CA ALA A 77 4.14 13.11 -4.47
C ALA A 77 3.08 12.94 -3.37
N GLY A 78 2.17 13.89 -3.21
CA GLY A 78 1.08 13.86 -2.24
C GLY A 78 0.10 12.72 -2.49
N LEU A 79 -0.26 12.45 -3.75
CA LEU A 79 -1.12 11.33 -4.13
C LEU A 79 -0.46 9.99 -3.78
N VAL A 80 0.82 9.80 -4.11
CA VAL A 80 1.52 8.54 -3.80
C VAL A 80 1.65 8.34 -2.29
N VAL A 81 2.01 9.37 -1.54
CA VAL A 81 2.07 9.33 -0.06
C VAL A 81 0.68 8.99 0.52
N GLY A 82 -0.38 9.63 0.03
CA GLY A 82 -1.75 9.37 0.45
C GLY A 82 -2.21 7.94 0.15
N ILE A 83 -1.84 7.40 -1.01
CA ILE A 83 -2.11 6.01 -1.39
C ILE A 83 -1.39 5.06 -0.43
N PHE A 84 -0.13 5.29 -0.09
CA PHE A 84 0.60 4.44 0.88
C PHE A 84 -0.08 4.41 2.26
N ILE A 85 -0.54 5.56 2.75
CA ILE A 85 -1.23 5.67 4.04
C ILE A 85 -2.58 4.94 4.01
N THR A 86 -3.35 5.12 2.94
CA THR A 86 -4.70 4.54 2.81
C THR A 86 -4.66 3.03 2.56
N GLN A 87 -3.72 2.56 1.72
CA GLN A 87 -3.51 1.14 1.41
C GLN A 87 -3.11 0.30 2.63
N GLY A 88 -2.57 0.91 3.68
CA GLY A 88 -2.30 0.23 4.97
C GLY A 88 -3.51 -0.56 5.51
N ARG A 89 -4.74 -0.18 5.14
CA ARG A 89 -5.97 -0.89 5.51
C ARG A 89 -6.16 -2.26 4.86
N GLY A 90 -5.60 -2.46 3.68
CA GLY A 90 -5.82 -3.65 2.84
C GLY A 90 -4.99 -4.85 3.27
N PHE A 91 -4.01 -4.63 4.14
CA PHE A 91 -3.07 -5.65 4.58
C PHE A 91 -3.58 -6.40 5.81
N ALA A 92 -3.59 -7.74 5.73
CA ALA A 92 -3.98 -8.61 6.83
C ALA A 92 -3.00 -8.52 8.02
N ALA A 93 -1.72 -8.24 7.78
CA ALA A 93 -0.69 -8.16 8.80
C ALA A 93 -0.38 -6.70 9.18
N LYS A 94 -0.43 -6.40 10.49
CA LYS A 94 -0.14 -5.07 11.05
C LYS A 94 1.24 -4.53 10.65
N TYR A 95 2.22 -5.41 10.51
CA TYR A 95 3.60 -5.03 10.14
C TYR A 95 3.70 -4.43 8.73
N GLN A 96 2.90 -4.91 7.78
CA GLN A 96 2.88 -4.41 6.39
C GLN A 96 2.35 -2.97 6.37
N ALA A 97 1.25 -2.72 7.09
CA ALA A 97 0.65 -1.40 7.21
C ALA A 97 1.60 -0.40 7.90
N VAL A 98 2.26 -0.81 8.99
CA VAL A 98 3.22 0.04 9.71
C VAL A 98 4.39 0.43 8.81
N ALA A 99 4.93 -0.50 8.02
CA ALA A 99 6.02 -0.21 7.09
C ALA A 99 5.64 0.90 6.09
N LEU A 100 4.47 0.79 5.46
CA LEU A 100 3.97 1.77 4.48
C LEU A 100 3.75 3.15 5.09
N VAL A 101 3.16 3.21 6.28
CA VAL A 101 2.94 4.47 7.00
C VAL A 101 4.28 5.11 7.38
N CYS A 102 5.25 4.33 7.87
CA CYS A 102 6.60 4.82 8.16
C CYS A 102 7.30 5.35 6.89
N GLY A 103 7.19 4.63 5.77
CA GLY A 103 7.72 5.08 4.48
C GLY A 103 7.09 6.39 4.00
N ALA A 104 5.77 6.52 4.14
CA ALA A 104 5.03 7.73 3.82
C ALA A 104 5.46 8.91 4.69
N CYS A 105 5.60 8.72 6.02
CA CYS A 105 6.12 9.75 6.93
C CYS A 105 7.55 10.17 6.54
N ALA A 106 8.43 9.21 6.27
CA ALA A 106 9.79 9.50 5.83
C ALA A 106 9.82 10.28 4.50
N ALA A 107 8.90 9.97 3.58
CA ALA A 107 8.79 10.67 2.31
C ALA A 107 8.29 12.11 2.46
N VAL A 108 7.34 12.36 3.38
CA VAL A 108 6.92 13.73 3.74
C VAL A 108 8.10 14.51 4.31
N CYS A 109 8.83 13.93 5.27
CA CYS A 109 10.03 14.55 5.82
C CYS A 109 11.07 14.86 4.74
N ALA A 110 11.33 13.92 3.82
CA ALA A 110 12.25 14.12 2.70
C ALA A 110 11.81 15.29 1.81
N GLY A 111 10.51 15.39 1.51
CA GLY A 111 9.96 16.52 0.75
C GLY A 111 10.10 17.86 1.46
N VAL A 112 9.77 17.91 2.76
CA VAL A 112 9.93 19.12 3.59
C VAL A 112 11.39 19.56 3.63
N VAL A 113 12.32 18.63 3.88
CA VAL A 113 13.76 18.92 3.90
C VAL A 113 14.22 19.44 2.54
N LYS A 114 13.78 18.85 1.43
CA LYS A 114 14.14 19.31 0.08
C LYS A 114 13.70 20.74 -0.18
N TYR A 115 12.47 21.09 0.20
CA TYR A 115 11.96 22.46 0.05
C TYR A 115 12.62 23.44 1.02
N ALA A 116 12.96 23.02 2.23
CA ALA A 116 13.71 23.82 3.19
C ALA A 116 15.11 24.16 2.66
N LEU A 117 15.80 23.19 2.04
CA LEU A 117 17.13 23.39 1.44
C LEU A 117 17.11 24.30 0.20
N ALA A 118 15.99 24.32 -0.53
CA ALA A 118 15.83 25.17 -1.71
C ALA A 118 15.28 26.57 -1.40
N GLY A 119 14.75 26.78 -0.19
CA GLY A 119 14.18 28.05 0.23
C GLY A 119 15.23 29.11 0.58
N PRO A 120 14.82 30.37 0.76
CA PRO A 120 15.70 31.44 1.24
C PRO A 120 16.26 31.10 2.62
N ARG A 121 17.54 31.41 2.88
CA ARG A 121 18.20 31.19 4.19
C ARG A 121 17.76 32.17 5.30
N SER A 122 16.58 32.77 5.18
CA SER A 122 15.98 33.52 6.27
C SER A 122 15.39 32.56 7.31
N LEU A 123 15.50 32.90 8.60
CA LEU A 123 14.98 32.06 9.70
C LEU A 123 13.48 31.74 9.52
N GLU A 124 12.70 32.69 9.02
CA GLU A 124 11.26 32.55 8.81
C GLU A 124 10.91 31.52 7.73
N ASN A 125 11.52 31.61 6.55
CA ASN A 125 11.19 30.72 5.43
C ASN A 125 11.99 29.42 5.47
N GLY A 126 13.18 29.43 6.06
CA GLY A 126 14.09 28.28 6.14
C GLY A 126 13.74 27.29 7.25
N LEU A 127 13.03 27.72 8.31
CA LEU A 127 12.77 26.85 9.47
C LEU A 127 11.30 26.83 9.93
N ILE A 128 10.61 27.97 10.02
CA ILE A 128 9.25 28.02 10.59
C ILE A 128 8.25 27.25 9.73
N TRP A 129 8.23 27.51 8.42
CA TRP A 129 7.32 26.82 7.49
C TRP A 129 7.56 25.30 7.41
N PRO A 130 8.81 24.81 7.27
CA PRO A 130 9.10 23.38 7.34
C PRO A 130 8.62 22.71 8.63
N VAL A 131 8.89 23.32 9.79
CA VAL A 131 8.46 22.79 11.08
C VAL A 131 6.93 22.80 11.18
N ALA A 132 6.27 23.88 10.77
CA ALA A 132 4.81 23.98 10.76
C ALA A 132 4.17 22.88 9.89
N LEU A 133 4.73 22.58 8.72
CA LEU A 133 4.25 21.50 7.85
C LEU A 133 4.39 20.12 8.51
N VAL A 134 5.52 19.84 9.16
CA VAL A 134 5.73 18.56 9.87
C VAL A 134 4.76 18.42 11.05
N VAL A 135 4.58 19.49 11.83
CA VAL A 135 3.64 19.51 12.95
C VAL A 135 2.19 19.34 12.47
N ALA A 136 1.80 20.03 11.40
CA ALA A 136 0.48 19.89 10.81
C ALA A 136 0.23 18.45 10.31
N PHE A 137 1.21 17.85 9.64
CA PHE A 137 1.13 16.46 9.19
C PHE A 137 1.00 15.48 10.37
N ALA A 138 1.81 15.65 11.42
CA ALA A 138 1.72 14.83 12.63
C ALA A 138 0.37 14.99 13.34
N ALA A 139 -0.15 16.22 13.43
CA ALA A 139 -1.46 16.50 14.01
C ALA A 139 -2.60 15.85 13.23
N LEU A 140 -2.55 15.88 11.89
CA LEU A 140 -3.51 15.19 11.03
C LEU A 140 -3.43 13.66 11.21
N GLY A 141 -2.22 13.11 11.29
CA GLY A 141 -2.01 11.68 11.57
C GLY A 141 -2.58 11.27 12.93
N LEU A 142 -2.35 12.08 13.96
CA LEU A 142 -2.90 11.87 15.30
C LEU A 142 -4.44 11.96 15.30
N ALA A 143 -5.01 12.97 14.64
CA ALA A 143 -6.45 13.11 14.50
C ALA A 143 -7.06 11.88 13.78
N ALA A 144 -6.44 11.41 12.70
CA ALA A 144 -6.86 10.20 12.02
C ALA A 144 -6.79 8.95 12.93
N ALA A 145 -5.71 8.80 13.70
CA ALA A 145 -5.54 7.69 14.64
C ALA A 145 -6.64 7.67 15.73
N LEU A 146 -7.14 8.83 16.14
CA LEU A 146 -8.23 8.96 17.11
C LEU A 146 -9.61 8.76 16.45
N LEU A 147 -9.84 9.29 15.24
CA LEU A 147 -11.14 9.20 14.56
C LEU A 147 -11.42 7.83 13.96
N VAL A 148 -10.42 7.17 13.37
CA VAL A 148 -10.61 5.93 12.60
C VAL A 148 -11.21 4.79 13.46
N PRO A 149 -10.75 4.52 14.69
CA PRO A 149 -11.36 3.51 15.55
C PRO A 149 -12.84 3.78 15.85
N ALA A 150 -13.21 5.03 16.10
CA ALA A 150 -14.57 5.43 16.42
C ALA A 150 -15.53 5.40 15.21
N THR A 151 -14.97 5.48 13.99
CA THR A 151 -15.74 5.60 12.75
C THR A 151 -15.77 4.35 11.88
N ARG A 152 -14.98 3.32 12.22
CA ARG A 152 -14.83 2.07 11.46
C ARG A 152 -16.14 1.39 11.07
N PHE A 153 -17.16 1.48 11.93
CA PHE A 153 -18.45 0.79 11.72
C PHE A 153 -19.42 1.55 10.83
N ARG A 154 -19.10 2.76 10.37
CA ARG A 154 -19.98 3.53 9.47
C ARG A 154 -19.67 3.16 8.02
N PRO A 155 -20.60 2.51 7.29
CA PRO A 155 -20.37 2.08 5.90
C PRO A 155 -19.96 3.22 4.96
N LEU A 156 -20.52 4.41 5.18
CA LEU A 156 -20.21 5.60 4.37
C LEU A 156 -18.74 5.99 4.44
N ILE A 157 -18.10 5.90 5.61
CA ILE A 157 -16.71 6.32 5.78
C ILE A 157 -15.79 5.37 5.04
N ARG A 158 -16.04 4.06 5.16
CA ARG A 158 -15.30 3.06 4.39
C ARG A 158 -15.42 3.31 2.89
N LEU A 159 -16.64 3.49 2.40
CA LEU A 159 -16.93 3.74 0.99
C LEU A 159 -16.24 5.02 0.48
N THR A 160 -16.32 6.12 1.24
CA THR A 160 -15.69 7.39 0.84
C THR A 160 -14.19 7.26 0.66
N VAL A 161 -13.50 6.54 1.53
CA VAL A 161 -12.05 6.42 1.39
C VAL A 161 -11.67 5.44 0.28
N GLU A 162 -12.46 4.39 0.05
CA GLU A 162 -12.28 3.50 -1.10
C GLU A 162 -12.43 4.27 -2.43
N TRP A 163 -13.46 5.10 -2.56
CA TRP A 163 -13.61 5.98 -3.73
C TRP A 163 -12.49 7.02 -3.83
N LEU A 164 -12.02 7.56 -2.71
CA LEU A 164 -10.89 8.48 -2.69
C LEU A 164 -9.61 7.81 -3.22
N GLU A 165 -9.36 6.56 -2.85
CA GLU A 165 -8.23 5.77 -3.37
C GLU A 165 -8.33 5.55 -4.87
N VAL A 166 -9.52 5.16 -5.36
CA VAL A 166 -9.76 4.98 -6.79
C VAL A 166 -9.56 6.29 -7.55
N LEU A 167 -10.10 7.39 -7.04
CA LEU A 167 -9.92 8.71 -7.63
C LEU A 167 -8.44 9.13 -7.63
N ALA A 168 -7.72 8.86 -6.54
CA ALA A 168 -6.29 9.15 -6.45
C ALA A 168 -5.49 8.38 -7.52
N MET A 169 -5.80 7.10 -7.77
CA MET A 169 -5.18 6.32 -8.84
C MET A 169 -5.51 6.86 -10.23
N ILE A 170 -6.77 7.25 -10.47
CA ILE A 170 -7.22 7.83 -11.74
C ILE A 170 -6.49 9.14 -12.03
N VAL A 171 -6.28 9.99 -11.03
CA VAL A 171 -5.60 11.30 -11.19
C VAL A 171 -4.08 11.14 -11.23
N LEU A 172 -3.53 10.16 -10.52
CA LEU A 172 -2.09 9.92 -10.44
C LEU A 172 -1.50 9.60 -11.82
N LEU A 173 -2.12 8.72 -12.60
CA LEU A 173 -1.63 8.30 -13.92
C LEU A 173 -1.42 9.49 -14.89
N PRO A 174 -2.44 10.32 -15.18
CA PRO A 174 -2.28 11.46 -16.07
C PRO A 174 -1.35 12.52 -15.50
N ALA A 175 -1.35 12.74 -14.18
CA ALA A 175 -0.43 13.68 -13.55
C ALA A 175 1.03 13.23 -13.71
N ALA A 176 1.32 11.94 -13.50
CA ALA A 176 2.64 11.37 -13.70
C ALA A 176 3.06 11.43 -15.18
N ALA A 177 2.15 11.11 -16.12
CA ALA A 177 2.41 11.22 -17.55
C ALA A 177 2.72 12.66 -17.99
N ALA A 178 2.04 13.65 -17.40
CA ALA A 178 2.31 15.06 -17.63
C ALA A 178 3.68 15.49 -17.12
N LEU A 179 4.10 15.05 -15.92
CA LEU A 179 5.45 15.30 -15.40
C LEU A 179 6.54 14.65 -16.26
N GLY A 180 6.28 13.43 -16.75
CA GLY A 180 7.20 12.70 -17.62
C GLY A 180 7.36 13.34 -19.00
N GLY A 181 6.56 14.34 -19.35
CA GLY A 181 6.62 15.02 -20.64
C GLY A 181 5.92 14.27 -21.78
N LEU A 182 5.13 13.22 -21.49
CA LEU A 182 4.49 12.40 -22.51
C LEU A 182 3.54 13.23 -23.39
N PHE A 183 2.70 14.07 -22.79
CA PHE A 183 1.79 14.94 -23.54
C PHE A 183 2.53 16.03 -24.32
N THR A 184 3.72 16.44 -23.86
CA THR A 184 4.54 17.40 -24.60
C THR A 184 5.28 16.77 -25.77
N TRP A 185 5.51 15.46 -25.75
CA TRP A 185 6.07 14.69 -26.85
C TRP A 185 5.01 14.36 -27.90
N LEU A 186 3.80 13.94 -27.49
CA LEU A 186 2.70 13.56 -28.38
C LEU A 186 2.17 14.69 -29.28
N ARG A 187 2.46 15.95 -28.94
CA ARG A 187 2.06 17.14 -29.69
C ARG A 187 3.08 17.58 -30.76
N HIS A 188 4.21 16.89 -30.87
CA HIS A 188 5.28 17.13 -31.85
C HIS A 188 5.33 15.96 -32.83
#